data_AF-A0A523PKR4-F1
#
_entry.id   AF-A0A523PKR4-F1
#
_cell.length_a   1.000
_cell.length_b   1.000
_cell.length_c   1.000
_cell.angle_alpha   90.00
_cell.angle_beta   90.00
_cell.angle_gamma   90.00
#
_symmetry.space_group_name_H-M   'P 1'
#
loop_
_entity.id
_entity.type
_entity.pdbx_description
1 polymer ?
#
loop_
_entity_poly.entity_id
_entity_poly.type
_entity_poly.pdbx_seq_one_letter_code
_entity_poly.pdbx_strand_id
1 'polypeptide(L)'
;MIVTAYSSDKISTNWKRGKILLWRKYVASGPNKGRRKKVGITSSGTKAKKGTIAADIRYYPYGTRMTIPGYGQGVVEDTGSAIKGPNRIDVYLGSRKKALRWGRQKVTVTIRR
;
A
#
# COMPACT_ATOMS: atom_id res chain seq x y z
N MET A 1 0.74 7.21 -15.31
CA MET A 1 0.95 6.21 -14.24
C MET A 1 -0.40 5.66 -13.79
N ILE A 2 -0.52 4.37 -13.52
CA ILE A 2 -1.72 3.77 -12.90
C ILE A 2 -1.62 3.97 -11.39
N VAL A 3 -2.62 4.63 -10.81
CA VAL A 3 -2.71 4.88 -9.38
C VAL A 3 -3.97 4.20 -8.84
N THR A 4 -3.77 3.21 -7.99
CA THR A 4 -4.86 2.62 -7.18
C THR A 4 -4.80 3.14 -5.75
N ALA A 5 -5.75 2.74 -4.91
CA ALA A 5 -5.67 3.01 -3.48
C ALA A 5 -5.90 1.76 -2.63
N TYR A 6 -5.34 1.77 -1.42
CA TYR A 6 -5.47 0.71 -0.45
C TYR A 6 -5.74 1.22 0.97
N SER A 7 -6.04 0.28 1.86
CA SER A 7 -6.24 0.51 3.29
C SER A 7 -5.62 -0.62 4.11
N SER A 8 -5.60 -0.50 5.43
CA SER A 8 -5.06 -1.54 6.33
C SER A 8 -6.03 -2.72 6.58
N ASP A 9 -7.13 -2.81 5.84
CA ASP A 9 -8.14 -3.86 6.02
C ASP A 9 -7.63 -5.26 5.57
N LYS A 10 -8.39 -6.29 5.96
CA LYS A 10 -8.06 -7.70 5.68
C LYS A 10 -7.90 -8.00 4.19
N ILE A 11 -8.65 -7.29 3.36
CA ILE A 11 -8.76 -7.55 1.93
C ILE A 11 -7.61 -6.84 1.19
N SER A 12 -7.42 -5.53 1.39
CA SER A 12 -6.33 -4.78 0.77
C SER A 12 -4.95 -5.28 1.20
N THR A 13 -4.78 -5.68 2.47
CA THR A 13 -3.46 -6.11 3.00
C THR A 13 -3.32 -7.61 3.23
N ASN A 14 -4.26 -8.41 2.70
CA ASN A 14 -4.22 -9.87 2.65
C ASN A 14 -3.92 -10.56 4.01
N TRP A 15 -4.71 -10.25 5.04
CA TRP A 15 -4.53 -10.86 6.36
C TRP A 15 -5.81 -11.44 6.95
N LYS A 16 -5.64 -12.49 7.76
CA LYS A 16 -6.70 -13.13 8.55
C LYS A 16 -6.33 -13.13 10.04
N ARG A 17 -7.35 -13.27 10.87
CA ARG A 17 -7.23 -13.41 12.33
C ARG A 17 -7.36 -14.89 12.67
N GLY A 18 -6.51 -15.41 13.56
CA GLY A 18 -6.60 -16.80 14.03
C GLY A 18 -7.95 -17.06 14.70
N LYS A 19 -8.49 -18.28 14.54
CA LYS A 19 -9.74 -18.68 15.22
C LYS A 19 -9.50 -19.07 16.67
N ILE A 20 -8.41 -19.80 16.93
CA ILE A 20 -8.01 -20.26 18.27
C ILE A 20 -7.28 -19.14 19.03
N LEU A 21 -6.27 -18.54 18.40
CA LEU A 21 -5.54 -17.40 18.95
C LEU A 21 -6.03 -16.11 18.29
N LEU A 22 -7.12 -15.54 18.80
CA LEU A 22 -7.80 -14.37 18.22
C LEU A 22 -6.90 -13.13 18.10
N TRP A 23 -5.81 -13.04 18.86
CA TRP A 23 -4.84 -11.93 18.74
C TRP A 23 -3.90 -12.09 17.54
N ARG A 24 -3.72 -13.32 17.03
CA ARG A 24 -2.71 -13.59 16.00
C ARG A 24 -3.23 -13.22 14.62
N LYS A 25 -2.62 -12.21 14.00
CA LYS A 25 -2.86 -11.82 12.61
C LYS A 25 -1.80 -12.43 11.71
N TYR A 26 -2.20 -13.00 10.58
CA TYR A 26 -1.30 -13.69 9.66
C TYR A 26 -1.66 -13.44 8.19
N VAL A 27 -0.70 -13.63 7.29
CA VAL A 27 -0.87 -13.51 5.84
C VAL A 27 -1.80 -14.62 5.34
N ALA A 28 -2.87 -14.26 4.62
CA ALA A 28 -3.92 -15.20 4.29
C ALA A 28 -3.60 -16.13 3.11
N SER A 29 -2.78 -15.68 2.15
CA SER A 29 -2.43 -16.41 0.93
C SER A 29 -1.09 -15.96 0.35
N GLY A 30 -0.59 -16.70 -0.66
CA GLY A 30 0.68 -16.43 -1.33
C GLY A 30 1.91 -17.01 -0.62
N PRO A 31 3.14 -16.69 -1.07
CA PRO A 31 4.37 -17.31 -0.60
C PRO A 31 4.62 -17.19 0.91
N ASN A 32 4.05 -16.15 1.53
CA ASN A 32 4.20 -15.88 2.97
C ASN A 32 3.00 -16.34 3.81
N LYS A 33 2.08 -17.15 3.26
CA LYS A 33 0.88 -17.63 3.95
C LYS A 33 1.23 -18.19 5.35
N GLY A 34 0.43 -17.82 6.34
CA GLY A 34 0.60 -18.26 7.74
C GLY A 34 1.62 -17.46 8.55
N ARG A 35 2.54 -16.71 7.92
CA ARG A 35 3.47 -15.83 8.65
C ARG A 35 2.73 -14.70 9.35
N ARG A 36 3.26 -14.24 10.48
CA ARG A 36 2.70 -13.12 11.26
C ARG A 36 2.63 -11.86 10.39
N LYS A 37 1.48 -11.19 10.41
CA LYS A 37 1.29 -9.91 9.70
C LYS A 37 1.33 -8.74 10.69
N LYS A 38 2.24 -7.80 10.46
CA LYS A 38 2.22 -6.46 11.08
C LYS A 38 1.26 -5.57 10.27
N VAL A 39 -0.01 -5.51 10.67
CA VAL A 39 -1.03 -4.74 9.95
C VAL A 39 -0.80 -3.24 10.13
N GLY A 40 -0.87 -2.48 9.03
CA GLY A 40 -0.67 -1.03 9.04
C GLY A 40 0.79 -0.58 9.18
N ILE A 41 1.74 -1.52 9.11
CA ILE A 41 3.17 -1.22 9.03
C ILE A 41 3.62 -1.40 7.59
N THR A 42 4.26 -0.37 7.04
CA THR A 42 4.82 -0.36 5.69
C THR A 42 6.06 -1.26 5.61
N SER A 43 6.48 -1.60 4.40
CA SER A 43 7.74 -2.33 4.19
C SER A 43 8.99 -1.53 4.57
N SER A 44 8.95 -0.20 4.60
CA SER A 44 10.03 0.62 5.20
C SER A 44 10.04 0.60 6.73
N GLY A 45 8.98 0.06 7.37
CA GLY A 45 8.86 -0.05 8.82
C GLY A 45 8.05 1.05 9.50
N THR A 46 7.54 2.04 8.76
CA THR A 46 6.72 3.13 9.31
C THR A 46 5.24 2.72 9.44
N LYS A 47 4.44 3.50 10.17
CA LYS A 47 2.98 3.32 10.22
C LYS A 47 2.35 3.96 8.97
N ALA A 48 1.57 3.18 8.22
CA ALA A 48 0.86 3.65 7.05
C ALA A 48 -0.14 4.76 7.43
N LYS A 49 -0.04 5.90 6.75
CA LYS A 49 -0.85 7.10 6.98
C LYS A 49 -1.14 7.81 5.66
N LYS A 50 -2.01 8.83 5.68
CA LYS A 50 -2.22 9.67 4.47
C LYS A 50 -0.86 10.23 4.04
N GLY A 51 -0.52 10.10 2.76
CA GLY A 51 0.80 10.41 2.21
C GLY A 51 1.68 9.18 1.98
N THR A 52 1.37 8.02 2.55
CA THR A 52 2.11 6.78 2.28
C THR A 52 1.80 6.25 0.87
N ILE A 53 2.84 6.01 0.08
CA ILE A 53 2.75 5.43 -1.27
C ILE A 53 3.44 4.06 -1.27
N ALA A 54 2.76 3.07 -1.85
CA ALA A 54 3.38 1.80 -2.22
C ALA A 54 3.85 1.85 -3.68
N ALA A 55 5.09 1.45 -3.92
CA ALA A 55 5.69 1.46 -5.26
C ALA A 55 6.69 0.30 -5.44
N ASP A 56 7.20 0.13 -6.66
CA ASP A 56 8.34 -0.75 -6.92
C ASP A 56 9.64 -0.02 -6.60
N ILE A 57 10.30 -0.41 -5.51
CA ILE A 57 11.51 0.27 -4.99
C ILE A 57 12.72 0.22 -5.93
N ARG A 58 12.71 -0.67 -6.94
CA ARG A 58 13.74 -0.69 -7.98
C ARG A 58 13.69 0.55 -8.89
N TYR A 59 12.52 1.20 -8.98
CA TYR A 59 12.29 2.40 -9.79
C TYR A 59 12.13 3.65 -8.93
N TYR A 60 11.51 3.49 -7.76
CA TYR A 60 11.22 4.56 -6.82
C TYR A 60 11.69 4.16 -5.42
N PRO A 61 12.96 4.42 -5.07
CA PRO A 61 13.49 4.10 -3.74
C PRO A 61 12.64 4.72 -2.62
N TYR A 62 12.70 4.12 -1.43
CA TYR A 62 12.06 4.69 -0.26
C TYR A 62 12.48 6.16 -0.06
N GLY A 63 11.52 7.01 0.32
CA GLY A 63 11.73 8.45 0.42
C GLY A 63 11.40 9.25 -0.84
N THR A 64 11.24 8.60 -2.01
CA THR A 64 10.81 9.28 -3.25
C THR A 64 9.51 10.04 -2.99
N ARG A 65 9.48 11.34 -3.29
CA ARG A 65 8.31 12.21 -3.10
C ARG A 65 7.51 12.28 -4.38
N MET A 66 6.20 12.26 -4.28
CA MET A 66 5.31 12.34 -5.43
C MET A 66 4.15 13.30 -5.16
N THR A 67 3.73 14.02 -6.19
CA THR A 67 2.47 14.77 -6.21
C THR A 67 1.52 14.08 -7.18
N ILE A 68 0.37 13.66 -6.66
CA ILE A 68 -0.62 12.86 -7.39
C ILE A 68 -1.93 13.66 -7.44
N PRO A 69 -2.46 13.97 -8.64
CA PRO A 69 -3.72 14.66 -8.80
C PRO A 69 -4.84 13.98 -7.99
N GLY A 70 -5.63 14.76 -7.24
CA GLY A 70 -6.72 14.27 -6.39
C GLY A 70 -6.29 13.63 -5.05
N TYR A 71 -5.02 13.20 -4.90
CA TYR A 71 -4.50 12.64 -3.64
C TYR A 71 -3.69 13.67 -2.84
N GLY A 72 -2.89 14.47 -3.54
CA GLY A 72 -1.93 15.41 -2.97
C GLY A 72 -0.50 14.85 -2.94
N GLN A 73 0.30 15.31 -1.98
CA GLN A 73 1.68 14.89 -1.80
C GLN A 73 1.78 13.57 -1.03
N GLY A 74 2.77 12.76 -1.39
CA GLY A 74 3.11 11.53 -0.68
C GLY A 74 4.58 11.12 -0.84
N VAL A 75 4.94 10.08 -0.10
CA VAL A 75 6.29 9.52 -0.01
C VAL A 75 6.22 8.02 -0.20
N VAL A 76 7.14 7.47 -0.98
CA VAL A 76 7.29 6.01 -1.09
C VAL A 76 7.84 5.46 0.22
N GLU A 77 7.00 4.74 0.94
CA GLU A 77 7.35 4.07 2.19
C GLU A 77 6.97 2.58 2.15
N ASP A 78 6.18 2.17 1.14
CA ASP A 78 5.65 0.82 1.08
C ASP A 78 5.90 0.11 -0.26
N THR A 79 5.65 -1.19 -0.29
CA THR A 79 5.75 -2.07 -1.45
C THR A 79 4.56 -3.01 -1.44
N GLY A 80 4.17 -3.49 -2.63
CA GLY A 80 3.12 -4.49 -2.77
C GLY A 80 3.53 -5.55 -3.77
N SER A 81 3.10 -6.79 -3.55
CA SER A 81 3.36 -7.89 -4.51
C SER A 81 2.78 -7.59 -5.90
N ALA A 82 1.63 -6.91 -5.95
CA ALA A 82 0.97 -6.49 -7.19
C ALA A 82 1.41 -5.10 -7.70
N ILE A 83 2.24 -4.38 -6.96
CA ILE A 83 2.72 -3.04 -7.32
C ILE A 83 4.13 -3.19 -7.88
N LYS A 84 4.22 -3.31 -9.21
CA LYS A 84 5.44 -3.66 -9.94
C LYS A 84 5.65 -2.79 -11.17
N GLY A 85 6.91 -2.53 -11.48
CA GLY A 85 7.32 -1.71 -12.61
C GLY A 85 7.18 -0.20 -12.37
N PRO A 86 7.57 0.62 -13.36
CA PRO A 86 7.60 2.08 -13.22
C PRO A 86 6.22 2.73 -13.33
N ASN A 87 5.23 2.05 -13.89
CA ASN A 87 3.95 2.64 -14.29
C ASN A 87 2.80 2.35 -13.33
N ARG A 88 3.06 1.83 -12.13
CA ARG A 88 2.03 1.47 -11.15
C ARG A 88 2.43 1.83 -9.72
N ILE A 89 1.54 2.52 -9.02
CA ILE A 89 1.65 2.84 -7.60
C ILE A 89 0.30 2.66 -6.88
N ASP A 90 0.33 2.57 -5.56
CA ASP A 90 -0.87 2.42 -4.72
C ASP A 90 -0.82 3.44 -3.57
N VAL A 91 -1.88 4.25 -3.40
CA VAL A 91 -1.91 5.29 -2.37
C VAL A 91 -2.72 4.87 -1.15
N TYR A 92 -2.23 5.19 0.05
CA TYR A 92 -2.94 4.85 1.28
C TYR A 92 -4.07 5.85 1.58
N LEU A 93 -5.30 5.33 1.76
CA LEU A 93 -6.48 6.14 2.13
C LEU A 93 -7.10 5.78 3.49
N GLY A 94 -6.49 4.87 4.24
CA GLY A 94 -6.89 4.53 5.61
C GLY A 94 -8.16 3.70 5.75
N SER A 95 -9.11 3.80 4.81
CA SER A 95 -10.34 3.01 4.83
C SER A 95 -10.67 2.41 3.47
N ARG A 96 -11.22 1.18 3.50
CA ARG A 96 -11.69 0.47 2.30
C ARG A 96 -12.69 1.30 1.50
N LYS A 97 -13.64 1.95 2.18
CA LYS A 97 -14.67 2.77 1.54
C LYS A 97 -14.04 3.92 0.74
N LYS A 98 -12.97 4.56 1.26
CA LYS A 98 -12.24 5.61 0.54
C LYS A 98 -11.44 5.03 -0.64
N ALA A 99 -10.77 3.89 -0.44
CA ALA A 99 -10.02 3.21 -1.50
C ALA A 99 -10.92 2.77 -2.67
N LEU A 100 -12.11 2.25 -2.40
CA LEU A 100 -13.08 1.88 -3.44
C LEU A 100 -13.61 3.10 -4.18
N ARG A 101 -13.90 4.21 -3.48
CA ARG A 101 -14.31 5.47 -4.13
C ARG A 101 -13.22 6.08 -4.99
N TRP A 102 -11.95 5.92 -4.59
CA TRP A 102 -10.82 6.36 -5.39
C TRP A 102 -10.72 5.60 -6.72
N GLY A 103 -10.92 4.27 -6.67
CA GLY A 103 -10.91 3.42 -7.87
C GLY A 103 -9.52 3.26 -8.48
N ARG A 104 -9.47 2.91 -9.76
CA ARG A 104 -8.22 2.85 -10.54
C ARG A 104 -8.18 4.05 -11.47
N GLN A 105 -7.12 4.84 -11.38
CA GLN A 105 -6.98 6.04 -12.18
C GLN A 105 -5.69 5.98 -13.00
N LYS A 106 -5.71 6.52 -14.22
CA LYS A 106 -4.52 6.76 -15.03
C LYS A 106 -4.26 8.27 -15.02
N VAL A 107 -3.25 8.70 -14.27
CA VAL A 107 -2.93 10.12 -14.07
C VAL A 107 -1.45 10.39 -14.30
N THR A 108 -1.12 11.66 -14.56
CA THR A 108 0.25 12.17 -14.60
C THR A 108 0.69 12.45 -13.16
N VAL A 109 1.76 11.79 -12.72
CA VAL A 109 2.31 11.93 -11.37
C VAL A 109 3.61 12.69 -11.48
N THR A 110 3.75 13.75 -10.68
CA THR A 110 5.02 14.50 -10.59
C THR A 110 5.90 13.82 -9.56
N ILE A 111 7.13 13.48 -9.93
CA ILE A 111 8.08 12.79 -9.07
C ILE A 111 9.19 13.78 -8.70
N ARG A 112 9.48 13.87 -7.40
CA ARG A 112 10.58 14.66 -6.85
C ARG A 112 11.51 13.69 -6.11
N ARG A 113 12.72 13.54 -6.63
CA ARG A 113 13.77 12.72 -6.02
C ARG A 113 14.56 13.55 -5.03
#